data_AF-W1X9N4-F1
#
_entry.id   AF-W1X9N4-F1
#
_cell.length_a   1.000
_cell.length_b   1.000
_cell.length_c   1.000
_cell.angle_alpha   90.00
_cell.angle_beta   90.00
_cell.angle_gamma   90.00
#
_symmetry.space_group_name_H-M   'P 1'
#
loop_
_entity.id
_entity.type
_entity.pdbx_description
1 polymer ?
#
loop_
_entity_poly.entity_id
_entity_poly.type
_entity_poly.pdbx_seq_one_letter_code
_entity_poly.pdbx_strand_id
1 'polypeptide(L)'
;VQDVAPNKPVTTNSGVTIVGVQNSNPIIANADGTTSIVSAASIGATVNPDQTVSVTTASGELKTLPKTGEKAFISSLLSLIGLSLLAVGT
;
A
#
# COMPACT_ATOMS: atom_id res chain seq x y z
N VAL A 1 7.74 -1.98 12.49
CA VAL A 1 7.07 -1.42 11.29
C VAL A 1 6.77 -2.56 10.33
N GLN A 2 5.62 -2.53 9.66
CA GLN A 2 5.21 -3.53 8.67
C GLN A 2 5.49 -3.00 7.29
N ASP A 3 6.28 -3.74 6.50
CA ASP A 3 6.46 -3.42 5.09
C ASP A 3 5.13 -3.49 4.36
N VAL A 4 4.88 -2.47 3.55
CA VAL A 4 3.74 -2.37 2.65
C VAL A 4 4.28 -2.16 1.24
N ALA A 5 3.74 -2.89 0.27
CA ALA A 5 4.11 -2.80 -1.13
C ALA A 5 3.00 -3.46 -1.98
N PRO A 6 2.94 -3.24 -3.31
CA PRO A 6 2.01 -3.94 -4.19
C PRO A 6 2.05 -5.47 -4.05
N ASN A 7 3.22 -6.05 -3.80
CA ASN A 7 3.41 -7.49 -3.56
C ASN A 7 3.20 -7.92 -2.08
N LYS A 8 3.03 -6.96 -1.17
CA LYS A 8 2.69 -7.16 0.25
C LYS A 8 1.65 -6.13 0.68
N PRO A 9 0.41 -6.23 0.15
CA PRO A 9 -0.65 -5.30 0.50
C PRO A 9 -1.06 -5.45 1.97
N VAL A 10 -1.53 -4.35 2.57
CA VAL A 10 -2.09 -4.32 3.93
C VAL A 10 -3.55 -3.91 3.86
N THR A 11 -4.45 -4.78 4.30
CA THR A 11 -5.89 -4.48 4.33
C THR A 11 -6.30 -3.93 5.70
N THR A 12 -6.97 -2.78 5.68
CA THR A 12 -7.49 -2.08 6.86
C THR A 12 -8.81 -2.69 7.35
N ASN A 13 -9.20 -2.39 8.58
CA ASN A 13 -10.52 -2.77 9.12
C ASN A 13 -11.70 -2.16 8.34
N SER A 14 -11.46 -1.07 7.61
CA SER A 14 -12.44 -0.44 6.72
C SER A 14 -12.61 -1.17 5.38
N GLY A 15 -11.87 -2.26 5.15
CA GLY A 15 -11.89 -3.00 3.89
C GLY A 15 -11.03 -2.39 2.78
N VAL A 16 -10.25 -1.35 3.09
CA VAL A 16 -9.37 -0.67 2.13
C VAL A 16 -8.02 -1.38 2.08
N THR A 17 -7.52 -1.66 0.88
CA THR A 17 -6.21 -2.29 0.67
C THR A 17 -5.14 -1.25 0.38
N ILE A 18 -4.16 -1.14 1.26
CA ILE A 18 -3.01 -0.24 1.13
C ILE A 18 -1.86 -1.01 0.46
N VAL A 19 -1.33 -0.44 -0.61
CA VAL A 19 -0.21 -1.00 -1.39
C VAL A 19 1.04 -0.14 -1.29
N GLY A 20 0.97 1.00 -0.61
CA GLY A 20 2.13 1.85 -0.34
C GLY A 20 1.77 3.03 0.57
N VAL A 21 2.77 3.83 0.92
CA VAL A 21 2.62 5.11 1.62
C VAL A 21 3.54 6.13 0.96
N GLN A 22 2.96 7.18 0.40
CA GLN A 22 3.67 8.27 -0.24
C GLN A 22 3.44 9.58 0.53
N ASN A 23 4.50 10.29 0.89
CA ASN A 23 4.39 11.57 1.60
C ASN A 23 3.49 11.53 2.85
N SER A 24 3.56 10.42 3.62
CA SER A 24 2.70 10.16 4.78
C SER A 24 1.22 9.92 4.45
N ASN A 25 0.88 9.76 3.18
CA ASN A 25 -0.45 9.42 2.70
C ASN A 25 -0.47 7.99 2.15
N PRO A 26 -1.36 7.11 2.63
CA PRO A 26 -1.50 5.76 2.11
C PRO A 26 -1.95 5.76 0.63
N ILE A 27 -1.31 4.88 -0.15
CA ILE A 27 -1.70 4.53 -1.51
C ILE A 27 -2.58 3.29 -1.42
N ILE A 28 -3.81 3.40 -1.88
CA ILE A 28 -4.80 2.33 -1.86
C ILE A 28 -4.94 1.71 -3.24
N ALA A 29 -5.24 0.42 -3.29
CA ALA A 29 -5.65 -0.27 -4.50
C ALA A 29 -7.18 -0.21 -4.63
N ASN A 30 -7.65 0.34 -5.74
CA ASN A 30 -9.06 0.41 -6.09
C ASN A 30 -9.52 -0.91 -6.71
N ALA A 31 -10.83 -1.17 -6.66
CA ALA A 31 -11.43 -2.37 -7.25
C ALA A 31 -11.30 -2.43 -8.78
N ASP A 32 -11.08 -1.30 -9.44
CA ASP A 32 -10.84 -1.19 -10.88
C ASP A 32 -9.39 -1.55 -11.28
N GLY A 33 -8.54 -1.93 -10.32
CA GLY A 33 -7.13 -2.24 -10.52
C GLY A 33 -6.20 -1.03 -10.54
N THR A 34 -6.73 0.19 -10.39
CA THR A 34 -5.93 1.41 -10.26
C THR A 34 -5.51 1.65 -8.82
N THR A 35 -4.67 2.66 -8.61
CA THR A 35 -4.19 3.04 -7.27
C THR A 35 -4.45 4.51 -7.01
N SER A 36 -4.80 4.87 -5.78
CA SER A 36 -5.10 6.25 -5.40
C SER A 36 -4.44 6.63 -4.08
N ILE A 37 -3.98 7.86 -3.98
CA ILE A 37 -3.43 8.39 -2.72
C ILE A 37 -4.58 9.00 -1.94
N VAL A 38 -4.76 8.53 -0.71
CA VAL A 38 -5.79 9.04 0.20
C VAL A 38 -5.16 9.52 1.50
N SER A 39 -5.84 10.41 2.20
CA SER A 39 -5.36 10.85 3.52
C SER A 39 -5.44 9.68 4.52
N ALA A 40 -4.47 9.59 5.42
CA ALA A 40 -4.49 8.57 6.47
C ALA A 40 -5.79 8.64 7.29
N ALA A 41 -6.22 9.84 7.65
CA ALA A 41 -7.44 10.07 8.42
C ALA A 41 -8.70 9.51 7.71
N SER A 42 -8.77 9.56 6.37
CA SER A 42 -9.91 9.04 5.60
C SER A 42 -10.11 7.53 5.75
N ILE A 43 -9.06 6.79 6.09
CA ILE A 43 -9.11 5.33 6.27
C ILE A 43 -8.95 4.90 7.73
N GLY A 44 -9.08 5.83 8.67
CA GLY A 44 -8.87 5.57 10.10
C GLY A 44 -7.40 5.32 10.47
N ALA A 45 -6.47 5.80 9.65
CA ALA A 45 -5.04 5.77 9.92
C ALA A 45 -4.54 7.11 10.47
N THR A 46 -3.45 7.05 11.24
CA THR A 46 -2.82 8.19 11.89
C THR A 46 -1.41 8.38 11.33
N VAL A 47 -1.08 9.62 10.97
CA VAL A 47 0.29 9.97 10.60
C VAL A 47 1.10 10.20 11.88
N ASN A 48 2.21 9.49 12.02
CA ASN A 48 3.12 9.62 13.15
C ASN A 48 4.13 10.77 12.91
N PRO A 49 4.78 11.27 13.99
CA PRO A 49 5.79 12.33 13.88
C PRO A 49 7.02 11.95 13.05
N ASP A 50 7.37 10.66 13.04
CA ASP A 50 8.44 10.09 12.20
C ASP A 50 8.03 9.94 10.72
N GLN A 51 6.85 10.47 10.37
CA GLN A 51 6.24 10.46 9.05
C GLN A 51 5.81 9.05 8.56
N THR A 52 5.77 8.06 9.44
CA THR A 52 5.12 6.77 9.17
C THR A 52 3.60 6.87 9.33
N VAL A 53 2.87 5.86 8.86
CA VAL A 53 1.39 5.82 8.95
C VAL A 53 0.96 4.61 9.78
N SER A 54 0.33 4.83 10.94
CA SER A 54 -0.27 3.77 11.74
C SER A 54 -1.71 3.53 11.29
N VAL A 55 -2.07 2.29 10.99
CA VAL A 55 -3.42 1.90 10.58
C VAL A 55 -3.88 0.64 11.29
N THR A 56 -5.18 0.53 11.56
CA THR A 56 -5.78 -0.70 12.09
C THR A 56 -6.09 -1.66 10.95
N THR A 57 -5.53 -2.86 11.02
CA THR A 57 -5.75 -3.92 10.02
C THR A 57 -7.14 -4.53 10.13
N ALA A 58 -7.54 -5.31 9.13
CA ALA A 58 -8.76 -6.12 9.17
C ALA A 58 -8.82 -7.10 10.36
N SER A 59 -7.67 -7.51 10.90
CA SER A 59 -7.58 -8.33 12.10
C SER A 59 -7.77 -7.55 13.42
N GLY A 60 -7.93 -6.23 13.36
CA GLY A 60 -8.00 -5.36 14.54
C GLY A 60 -6.65 -4.98 15.13
N GLU A 61 -5.53 -5.32 14.47
CA GLU A 61 -4.18 -5.02 14.95
C GLU A 61 -3.72 -3.64 14.44
N LEU A 62 -3.15 -2.82 15.32
CA LEU A 62 -2.50 -1.57 14.92
C LEU A 62 -1.15 -1.87 14.26
N LYS A 63 -0.99 -1.44 13.01
CA LYS A 63 0.18 -1.67 12.18
C LYS A 63 0.77 -0.34 11.72
N THR A 64 2.07 -0.15 11.91
CA THR A 64 2.76 1.04 11.42
C THR A 64 3.44 0.78 10.09
N LEU A 65 3.07 1.55 9.08
CA LEU A 65 3.53 1.46 7.70
C LEU A 65 4.64 2.48 7.44
N PRO A 66 5.82 2.05 6.94
CA PRO A 66 6.90 2.95 6.58
C PRO A 66 6.57 3.70 5.28
N LYS A 67 7.31 4.79 5.02
CA LYS A 67 7.25 5.47 3.72
C LYS A 67 7.81 4.56 2.63
N THR A 68 6.95 4.15 1.71
CA THR A 68 7.39 3.48 0.50
C THR A 68 7.72 4.54 -0.53
N GLY A 69 9.00 4.70 -0.85
CA GLY A 69 9.39 5.60 -1.95
C GLY A 69 8.64 5.22 -3.24
N GLU A 70 8.28 6.23 -4.04
CA GLU A 70 7.56 6.03 -5.32
C GLU A 70 8.28 5.02 -6.23
N LYS A 71 9.61 5.02 -6.20
CA LYS A 71 10.46 4.07 -6.93
C LYS A 71 10.30 2.61 -6.47
N ALA A 72 10.10 2.38 -5.17
CA ALA A 72 9.88 1.05 -4.62
C ALA A 72 8.47 0.53 -4.97
N PHE A 73 7.49 1.43 -4.95
CA PHE A 73 6.12 1.14 -5.38
C PHE A 73 6.06 0.76 -6.87
N ILE A 74 6.64 1.59 -7.74
CA ILE A 74 6.68 1.36 -9.19
C ILE A 74 7.48 0.09 -9.50
N SER A 75 8.65 -0.12 -8.88
CA SER A 75 9.43 -1.36 -9.07
C SER A 75 8.65 -2.60 -8.67
N SER A 76 7.93 -2.55 -7.55
CA SER A 76 7.05 -3.65 -7.16
C SER A 76 5.96 -3.86 -8.20
N LEU A 77 5.26 -2.82 -8.68
CA LEU A 77 4.20 -2.90 -9.70
C LEU A 77 4.69 -3.46 -11.05
N LEU A 78 5.90 -3.08 -11.49
CA LEU A 78 6.47 -3.65 -12.72
C LEU A 78 6.80 -5.14 -12.56
N SER A 79 7.15 -5.61 -11.36
CA SER A 79 7.47 -7.03 -11.13
C SER A 79 6.29 -7.95 -11.41
N LEU A 80 5.07 -7.59 -10.98
CA LEU A 80 3.87 -8.40 -11.23
C LEU A 80 3.35 -8.29 -12.67
N ILE A 81 3.58 -7.18 -13.38
CA ILE A 81 3.25 -7.08 -14.81
C ILE A 81 4.29 -7.85 -15.66
N GLY A 82 5.58 -7.72 -15.33
CA GLY A 82 6.69 -8.32 -16.07
C GLY A 82 6.70 -9.85 -16.09
N LEU A 83 6.11 -10.50 -15.09
CA LEU A 83 5.93 -11.96 -15.08
C LEU A 83 4.80 -12.44 -16.01
N SER A 84 3.75 -11.64 -16.22
CA SER A 84 2.63 -12.03 -17.09
C SER A 84 2.98 -11.93 -18.58
N LEU A 85 3.80 -10.95 -18.97
CA LEU A 85 4.26 -10.75 -20.35
C LEU A 85 5.31 -11.77 -20.81
N LEU A 86 6.01 -12.43 -19.87
CA LEU A 86 6.98 -13.48 -20.21
C LEU A 86 6.32 -14.85 -20.40
N ALA A 87 5.09 -15.06 -19.91
CA ALA A 87 4.36 -16.32 -20.03
C ALA A 87 3.50 -16.42 -21.31
N VAL A 88 3.34 -15.34 -22.08
CA VAL A 88 2.59 -15.32 -23.35
C VAL A 88 3.51 -15.39 -24.58
N GLY A 89 4.76 -15.81 -24.38
CA GLY A 89 5.80 -15.89 -25.41
C GLY A 89 6.54 -17.23 -25.39
N THR A 90 5.80 -18.35 -25.38
CA THR A 90 6.32 -19.69 -25.72
C THR A 90 5.27 -20.46 -26.50
#